data_AF-A0A7W1Q329-F1
#
_entry.id   AF-A0A7W1Q329-F1
#
_cell.length_a   1.000
_cell.length_b   1.000
_cell.length_c   1.000
_cell.angle_alpha   90.00
_cell.angle_beta   90.00
_cell.angle_gamma   90.00
#
_symmetry.space_group_name_H-M   'P 1'
#
loop_
_entity.id
_entity.type
_entity.pdbx_description
1 polymer ?
#
loop_
_entity_poly.entity_id
_entity_poly.type
_entity_poly.pdbx_seq_one_letter_code
_entity_poly.pdbx_strand_id
1 'polypeptide(L)' 'MMFLFRKVIRLGPIRLNFGRNGYSSTTVKVGPWSTNTRTRRHRANLPGPFSWVGKRRPR' A
#
# COMPACT_ATOMS: atom_id res chain seq x y z
N MET A 1 -9.88 20.78 19.42
CA MET A 1 -8.67 20.39 18.65
C MET A 1 -8.81 18.93 18.19
N MET A 2 -8.81 18.64 16.90
CA MET A 2 -9.00 17.25 16.41
C MET A 2 -7.62 16.59 16.25
N PHE A 3 -7.23 15.74 17.22
CA PHE A 3 -5.98 14.98 17.13
C PHE A 3 -6.04 13.98 15.96
N LEU A 4 -5.28 14.27 14.90
CA LEU A 4 -5.05 13.39 13.77
C LEU A 4 -3.90 12.43 14.12
N PHE A 5 -4.22 11.36 14.85
CA PHE A 5 -3.25 10.31 15.13
C PHE A 5 -3.00 9.48 13.87
N ARG A 6 -1.80 9.59 13.30
CA ARG A 6 -1.32 8.78 12.18
C ARG A 6 0.05 8.21 12.51
N LYS A 7 0.14 6.89 12.67
CA LYS A 7 1.38 6.15 12.90
C LYS A 7 1.71 5.30 11.68
N VAL A 8 2.93 5.38 11.20
CA VAL A 8 3.41 4.56 10.07
C VAL A 8 4.56 3.69 10.56
N ILE A 9 4.38 2.38 10.51
CA ILE A 9 5.42 1.42 10.86
C ILE A 9 5.99 0.88 9.56
N ARG A 10 7.31 1.01 9.37
CA ARG A 10 8.03 0.48 8.21
C ARG A 10 8.84 -0.73 8.65
N LEU A 11 8.50 -1.90 8.15
CA LEU A 11 9.19 -3.17 8.37
C LEU A 11 9.71 -3.64 7.02
N GLY A 12 10.85 -3.06 6.60
CA GLY A 12 11.48 -3.31 5.31
C GLY A 12 10.51 -3.10 4.12
N PRO A 13 10.15 -4.17 3.38
CA PRO A 13 9.22 -4.09 2.25
C PRO A 13 7.78 -3.73 2.68
N ILE A 14 7.44 -3.87 3.96
CA ILE A 14 6.08 -3.68 4.48
C ILE A 14 5.95 -2.31 5.13
N ARG A 15 4.88 -1.58 4.80
CA ARG A 15 4.47 -0.33 5.44
C ARG A 15 3.07 -0.50 6.00
N LEU A 16 2.94 -0.46 7.31
CA LEU A 16 1.68 -0.51 8.03
C LEU A 16 1.29 0.91 8.41
N ASN A 17 0.11 1.38 8.00
CA ASN A 17 -0.44 2.66 8.44
C ASN A 17 -1.54 2.40 9.46
N PHE A 18 -1.40 3.01 10.64
CA PHE A 18 -2.36 3.04 11.72
C PHE A 18 -2.90 4.46 11.86
N GLY A 19 -4.22 4.60 11.91
CA GLY A 19 -4.93 5.86 12.04
C GLY A 19 -5.81 5.90 13.28
N ARG A 20 -6.72 6.86 13.32
CA ARG A 20 -7.61 7.12 14.47
C ARG A 20 -8.49 5.92 14.89
N ASN A 21 -8.88 5.07 13.92
CA ASN A 21 -9.68 3.86 14.15
C ASN A 21 -8.83 2.57 14.17
N GLY A 22 -7.50 2.67 14.37
CA GLY A 22 -6.60 1.52 14.37
C GLY A 22 -5.99 1.21 13.00
N TYR A 23 -5.78 -0.08 12.71
CA TYR A 23 -5.14 -0.55 11.47
C TYR A 23 -5.89 -0.05 10.23
N SER A 24 -5.26 0.82 9.45
CA SER A 24 -5.91 1.46 8.30
C SER A 24 -5.49 0.83 6.98
N SER A 25 -4.24 0.40 6.85
CA SER A 25 -3.73 -0.17 5.60
C SER A 25 -2.34 -0.77 5.69
N THR A 26 -2.07 -1.75 4.83
CA THR A 26 -0.73 -2.30 4.61
C THR A 26 -0.33 -2.11 3.17
N THR A 27 0.88 -1.63 2.95
CA THR A 27 1.54 -1.64 1.65
C THR A 27 2.72 -2.59 1.72
N VAL A 28 2.74 -3.61 0.89
CA VAL A 28 3.88 -4.54 0.76
C VAL A 28 4.58 -4.23 -0.57
N LYS A 29 5.89 -4.02 -0.56
CA LYS A 29 6.72 -3.77 -1.74
C LYS A 29 7.88 -4.76 -1.77
N VAL A 30 7.81 -5.76 -2.63
CA VAL A 30 8.88 -6.75 -2.81
C VAL A 30 9.44 -6.61 -4.22
N GLY A 31 10.68 -6.10 -4.33
CA GLY A 31 11.34 -5.86 -5.61
C GLY A 31 10.54 -4.95 -6.56
N PRO A 32 10.33 -5.34 -7.83
CA PRO A 32 9.52 -4.58 -8.79
C PRO A 32 8.02 -4.65 -8.49
N TRP A 33 7.58 -5.49 -7.56
CA TRP A 33 6.17 -5.69 -7.23
C TRP A 33 5.78 -4.93 -5.96
N SER A 34 4.57 -4.38 -5.96
CA SER A 34 3.97 -3.77 -4.77
C SER A 34 2.47 -3.97 -4.74
N THR A 35 1.93 -4.13 -3.54
CA THR A 35 0.49 -4.20 -3.30
C THR A 35 0.09 -3.29 -2.15
N ASN A 36 -1.06 -2.63 -2.28
CA ASN A 36 -1.65 -1.83 -1.22
C ASN A 36 -3.04 -2.37 -0.90
N THR A 37 -3.23 -2.82 0.34
CA THR A 37 -4.49 -3.43 0.81
C THR A 37 -5.62 -2.41 0.92
N ARG A 38 -5.32 -1.13 1.16
CA ARG A 38 -6.32 -0.04 1.22
C ARG A 38 -7.00 0.17 -0.12
N THR A 39 -6.18 0.32 -1.16
CA THR A 39 -6.66 0.61 -2.51
C THR A 39 -6.85 -0.67 -3.32
N ARG A 40 -6.62 -1.85 -2.72
CA ARG A 40 -6.56 -3.17 -3.37
C ARG A 40 -5.84 -3.11 -4.72
N ARG A 41 -4.72 -2.40 -4.75
CA ARG A 41 -3.96 -2.08 -5.96
C ARG A 41 -2.69 -2.90 -5.99
N HIS A 42 -2.46 -3.60 -7.07
CA HIS A 42 -1.24 -4.36 -7.32
C HIS A 42 -0.49 -3.68 -8.47
N ARG A 43 0.81 -3.47 -8.31
CA ARG A 43 1.70 -2.96 -9.34
C ARG A 43 2.88 -3.89 -9.49
N ALA A 44 3.27 -4.17 -10.72
CA ALA A 44 4.52 -4.85 -11.04
C ALA A 44 5.27 -4.03 -12.09
N ASN A 45 6.50 -3.66 -11.79
CA ASN A 45 7.40 -3.10 -12.79
C ASN A 45 7.90 -4.25 -13.66
N LEU A 46 7.71 -4.12 -14.97
CA LEU A 46 8.23 -5.06 -15.94
C LEU A 46 9.59 -4.51 -16.42
N PRO A 47 10.48 -5.35 -16.97
CA PRO A 47 11.72 -4.86 -17.57
C PRO A 47 11.42 -3.85 -18.69
N GLY A 48 12.19 -2.76 -18.74
CA GLY A 48 11.95 -1.64 -19.65
C GLY A 48 10.96 -0.58 -19.10
N PRO A 49 10.29 0.20 -19.96
CA PRO A 49 9.38 1.28 -19.55
C PRO A 49 7.98 0.78 -19.15
N PHE A 50 7.78 -0.53 -19.09
CA PHE A 50 6.48 -1.14 -18.88
C PHE A 50 6.17 -1.29 -17.40
N SER A 51 4.94 -0.95 -17.02
CA SER A 51 4.43 -1.20 -15.67
C SER A 51 3.03 -1.75 -15.74
N TRP A 52 2.80 -2.84 -15.02
CA TRP A 52 1.49 -3.46 -14.92
C TRP A 52 0.79 -2.96 -13.65
N VAL A 53 -0.48 -2.56 -13.79
CA VAL A 53 -1.31 -2.09 -12.68
C VAL A 53 -2.62 -2.88 -12.65
N GLY A 54 -2.71 -3.85 -11.75
CA GLY A 54 -3.96 -4.49 -11.39
C GLY A 54 -4.76 -3.62 -10.42
N LYS A 55 -5.89 -3.06 -10.87
CA LYS A 55 -6.94 -2.55 -9.97
C LYS A 55 -8.07 -3.58 -9.93
N ARG A 56 -8.54 -3.93 -8.73
CA ARG A 56 -9.83 -4.64 -8.60
C ARG A 56 -10.93 -3.64 -8.98
N ARG A 57 -11.73 -3.92 -10.03
CA ARG A 57 -12.92 -3.11 -10.34
C ARG A 57 -13.81 -3.10 -9.09
N PRO A 58 -14.33 -1.94 -8.65
CA PRO A 58 -15.45 -1.94 -7.71
C PRO A 58 -16.60 -2.67 -8.41
N ARG A 59 -17.18 -3.66 -7.72
CA ARG A 59 -18.48 -4.23 -8.10
C ARG A 59 -19.56 -3.24 -7.67
#